data_AF-A0A0S7YP16-F1
#
_entry.id   AF-A0A0S7YP16-F1
#
_cell.length_a   1.000
_cell.length_b   1.000
_cell.length_c   1.000
_cell.angle_alpha   90.00
_cell.angle_beta   90.00
_cell.angle_gamma   90.00
#
_symmetry.space_group_name_H-M   'P 1'
#
loop_
_entity.id
_entity.type
_entity.pdbx_description
1 polymer ?
#
loop_
_entity_poly.entity_id
_entity_poly.type
_entity_poly.pdbx_seq_one_letter_code
_entity_poly.pdbx_strand_id
1 'polypeptide(L)'
;QIGESLELEVLRRGRKKKLTVPLNRAVGSLDLVARERYDVRPAYFIYGGLIFVPLTQNYLMSWGEDWYNTAPKNLVALYQFAQAAMEGEEAVILSKVLPAEVNSGYHEYRDLRIVSVNGRQIRNLQQLIRLVEQPPSKPNIEFQSDLGLKIVLDRERVGSEQAEILQTYSVPADRSESLRQTATGPQPLTVGKE
;
A
#
# COMPACT_ATOMS: atom_id res chain seq x y z
N GLN A 1 28.90 8.77 4.60
CA GLN A 1 28.78 10.09 3.95
C GLN A 1 27.34 10.60 3.85
N ILE A 2 26.37 10.08 4.63
CA ILE A 2 25.05 10.73 4.72
C ILE A 2 25.25 12.05 5.49
N GLY A 3 24.82 13.16 4.91
CA GLY A 3 24.97 14.52 5.48
C GLY A 3 26.10 15.36 4.87
N GLU A 4 26.95 14.79 4.03
CA GLU A 4 27.98 15.54 3.28
C GLU A 4 27.38 16.21 2.03
N SER A 5 28.09 17.19 1.47
CA SER A 5 27.72 17.83 0.21
C SER A 5 28.77 17.54 -0.86
N LEU A 6 28.30 17.19 -2.06
CA LEU A 6 29.15 16.89 -3.21
C LEU A 6 29.11 18.05 -4.21
N GLU A 7 30.28 18.56 -4.60
CA GLU A 7 30.39 19.50 -5.71
C GLU A 7 30.42 18.74 -7.04
N LEU A 8 29.55 19.13 -7.97
CA LEU A 8 29.40 18.53 -9.28
C LEU A 8 29.49 19.59 -10.36
N GLU A 9 30.27 19.34 -11.42
CA GLU A 9 30.22 20.12 -12.65
C GLU A 9 29.34 19.40 -13.66
N VAL A 10 28.23 20.03 -14.06
CA VAL A 10 27.28 19.48 -15.04
C VAL A 10 27.18 20.36 -16.26
N LEU A 11 26.90 19.76 -17.42
CA LEU A 11 26.58 20.50 -18.64
C LEU A 11 25.06 20.63 -18.76
N ARG A 12 24.52 21.86 -18.71
CA ARG A 12 23.08 22.11 -18.87
C ARG A 12 22.85 23.19 -19.93
N ARG A 13 22.16 22.83 -21.02
CA ARG A 13 21.95 23.70 -22.20
C ARG A 13 23.26 24.23 -22.78
N GLY A 14 24.24 23.32 -22.95
CA GLY A 14 25.56 23.65 -23.52
C GLY A 14 26.48 24.49 -22.63
N ARG A 15 26.09 24.81 -21.39
CA ARG A 15 26.90 25.58 -20.44
C ARG A 15 27.28 24.73 -19.24
N LYS A 16 28.56 24.78 -18.86
CA LYS A 16 29.07 24.17 -17.63
C LYS A 16 28.51 24.91 -16.42
N LYS A 17 28.01 24.17 -15.44
CA LYS A 17 27.45 24.69 -14.18
C LYS A 17 27.99 23.87 -13.02
N LYS A 18 28.47 24.55 -11.99
CA LYS A 18 28.80 23.92 -10.71
C LYS A 18 27.55 23.85 -9.84
N LEU A 19 27.31 22.70 -9.22
CA LEU A 19 26.20 22.42 -8.33
C LEU A 19 26.74 21.81 -7.04
N THR A 20 26.17 22.19 -5.92
CA THR A 20 26.42 21.55 -4.62
C THR A 20 25.19 20.72 -4.29
N VAL A 21 25.36 19.40 -4.18
CA VAL A 21 24.25 18.46 -3.92
C VAL A 21 24.42 17.86 -2.52
N PRO A 22 23.45 18.03 -1.61
CA PRO A 22 23.50 17.37 -0.31
C PRO A 22 23.21 15.86 -0.46
N LEU A 23 24.08 15.03 0.09
CA LEU A 23 23.94 13.57 0.15
C LEU A 23 23.12 13.18 1.38
N ASN A 24 21.86 13.58 1.41
CA ASN A 24 20.97 13.40 2.57
C ASN A 24 19.99 12.22 2.44
N ARG A 25 20.11 11.41 1.38
CA ARG A 25 19.22 10.29 1.09
C ARG A 25 20.02 9.00 0.95
N ALA A 26 19.56 7.95 1.66
CA ALA A 26 20.13 6.62 1.50
C ALA A 26 19.71 6.01 0.17
N VAL A 27 20.50 5.07 -0.35
CA VAL A 27 20.13 4.27 -1.52
C VAL A 27 18.80 3.56 -1.24
N GLY A 28 17.88 3.62 -2.20
CA GLY A 28 16.54 3.03 -2.07
C GLY A 28 15.55 3.85 -1.23
N SER A 29 15.93 5.03 -0.71
CA SER A 29 15.00 5.90 0.04
C SER A 29 13.86 6.48 -0.82
N LEU A 30 13.93 6.28 -2.13
CA LEU A 30 12.92 6.69 -3.10
C LEU A 30 12.20 5.48 -3.70
N ASP A 31 12.46 4.25 -3.26
CA ASP A 31 11.76 3.07 -3.77
C ASP A 31 10.29 3.12 -3.34
N LEU A 32 9.37 2.95 -4.31
CA LEU A 32 7.93 2.88 -4.01
C LEU A 32 7.57 1.60 -3.23
N VAL A 33 8.32 0.53 -3.49
CA VAL A 33 8.12 -0.77 -2.84
C VAL A 33 9.16 -0.93 -1.75
N ALA A 34 8.70 -1.08 -0.52
CA ALA A 34 9.60 -1.32 0.59
C ALA A 34 10.39 -2.62 0.39
N ARG A 35 11.70 -2.54 0.62
CA ARG A 35 12.62 -3.69 0.63
C ARG A 35 12.26 -4.66 1.76
N GLU A 36 12.85 -5.84 1.70
CA GLU A 36 12.65 -6.91 2.68
C GLU A 36 12.83 -6.42 4.12
N ARG A 37 11.88 -6.76 4.97
CA ARG A 37 11.93 -6.50 6.42
C ARG A 37 11.69 -7.80 7.18
N TYR A 38 12.47 -8.00 8.22
CA TYR A 38 12.34 -9.12 9.15
C TYR A 38 11.56 -8.68 10.39
N ASP A 39 10.83 -9.60 11.01
CA ASP A 39 10.10 -9.41 12.27
C ASP A 39 9.05 -8.28 12.27
N VAL A 40 8.65 -7.81 11.08
CA VAL A 40 7.58 -6.82 10.93
C VAL A 40 6.30 -7.51 10.46
N ARG A 41 5.24 -7.40 11.26
CA ARG A 41 3.91 -7.86 10.84
C ARG A 41 3.40 -7.01 9.67
N PRO A 42 2.90 -7.61 8.58
CA PRO A 42 2.41 -6.86 7.43
C PRO A 42 1.18 -6.03 7.79
N ALA A 43 1.14 -4.80 7.29
CA ALA A 43 -0.02 -3.94 7.41
C ALA A 43 -1.13 -4.44 6.47
N TYR A 44 -2.37 -4.49 6.96
CA TYR A 44 -3.53 -4.85 6.17
C TYR A 44 -4.78 -4.10 6.62
N PHE A 45 -5.75 -3.94 5.71
CA PHE A 45 -7.08 -3.43 5.97
C PHE A 45 -8.13 -4.20 5.16
N ILE A 46 -9.27 -4.51 5.76
CA ILE A 46 -10.35 -5.30 5.19
C ILE A 46 -11.63 -4.48 5.20
N TYR A 47 -12.27 -4.35 4.05
CA TYR A 47 -13.55 -3.64 3.92
C TYR A 47 -14.47 -4.37 2.96
N GLY A 48 -15.63 -4.83 3.44
CA GLY A 48 -16.58 -5.62 2.66
C GLY A 48 -15.93 -6.87 2.06
N GLY A 49 -15.03 -7.52 2.81
CA GLY A 49 -14.24 -8.67 2.37
C GLY A 49 -13.03 -8.36 1.46
N LEU A 50 -12.85 -7.13 0.98
CA LEU A 50 -11.68 -6.73 0.19
C LEU A 50 -10.45 -6.58 1.08
N ILE A 51 -9.36 -7.32 0.82
CA ILE A 51 -8.13 -7.27 1.63
C ILE A 51 -7.07 -6.39 0.95
N PHE A 52 -6.81 -5.21 1.53
CA PHE A 52 -5.80 -4.25 1.07
C PHE A 52 -4.50 -4.34 1.88
N VAL A 53 -3.37 -4.34 1.18
CA VAL A 53 -2.01 -4.37 1.77
C VAL A 53 -1.08 -3.42 1.00
N PRO A 54 -0.02 -2.87 1.60
CA PRO A 54 1.03 -2.20 0.84
C PRO A 54 1.87 -3.25 0.10
N LEU A 55 2.27 -2.96 -1.14
CA LEU A 55 3.21 -3.78 -1.88
C LEU A 55 4.59 -3.71 -1.21
N THR A 56 5.14 -4.86 -0.88
CA THR A 56 6.48 -5.00 -0.29
C THR A 56 7.25 -6.10 -1.01
N GLN A 57 8.56 -6.12 -0.85
CA GLN A 57 9.36 -7.25 -1.31
C GLN A 57 8.93 -8.57 -0.64
N ASN A 58 8.62 -8.56 0.66
CA ASN A 58 8.08 -9.74 1.36
C ASN A 58 6.77 -10.25 0.74
N TYR A 59 5.88 -9.34 0.30
CA TYR A 59 4.67 -9.73 -0.42
C TYR A 59 5.04 -10.47 -1.71
N LEU A 60 5.95 -9.93 -2.52
CA LEU A 60 6.38 -10.60 -3.75
C LEU A 60 7.05 -11.96 -3.48
N MET A 61 7.85 -12.07 -2.40
CA MET A 61 8.48 -13.33 -2.00
C MET A 61 7.49 -14.44 -1.62
N SER A 62 6.20 -14.13 -1.41
CA SER A 62 5.18 -15.17 -1.18
C SER A 62 4.93 -16.07 -2.39
N TRP A 63 5.43 -15.70 -3.57
CA TRP A 63 5.40 -16.53 -4.78
C TRP A 63 6.53 -17.59 -4.86
N GLY A 64 7.33 -17.72 -3.80
CA GLY A 64 8.40 -18.72 -3.69
C GLY A 64 9.79 -18.15 -4.00
N GLU A 65 10.79 -19.03 -4.03
CA GLU A 65 12.20 -18.65 -4.22
C GLU A 65 12.42 -17.87 -5.52
N ASP A 66 11.74 -18.25 -6.60
CA ASP A 66 11.82 -17.61 -7.91
C ASP A 66 10.71 -16.57 -8.14
N TRP A 67 10.31 -15.86 -7.07
CA TRP A 67 9.22 -14.86 -7.12
C TRP A 67 9.40 -13.81 -8.21
N TYR A 68 10.64 -13.45 -8.54
CA TYR A 68 10.94 -12.47 -9.58
C TYR A 68 10.37 -12.91 -10.95
N ASN A 69 10.37 -14.23 -11.18
CA ASN A 69 9.84 -14.82 -12.40
C ASN A 69 8.36 -15.24 -12.29
N THR A 70 7.90 -15.65 -11.10
CA THR A 70 6.55 -16.22 -10.90
C THR A 70 5.50 -15.21 -10.44
N ALA A 71 5.89 -14.12 -9.77
CA ALA A 71 4.95 -13.08 -9.35
C ALA A 71 4.42 -12.25 -10.53
N PRO A 72 3.24 -11.61 -10.40
CA PRO A 72 2.66 -10.77 -11.44
C PRO A 72 3.62 -9.70 -11.93
N LYS A 73 3.85 -9.64 -13.25
CA LYS A 73 4.88 -8.79 -13.85
C LYS A 73 4.64 -7.30 -13.66
N ASN A 74 3.38 -6.88 -13.58
CA ASN A 74 3.03 -5.51 -13.22
C ASN A 74 3.51 -5.15 -11.80
N LEU A 75 3.39 -6.04 -10.82
CA LEU A 75 3.87 -5.80 -9.45
C LEU A 75 5.39 -5.84 -9.36
N VAL A 76 6.02 -6.80 -10.06
CA VAL A 76 7.48 -6.89 -10.16
C VAL A 76 8.08 -5.64 -10.83
N ALA A 77 7.42 -5.08 -11.85
CA ALA A 77 7.84 -3.84 -12.48
C ALA A 77 7.76 -2.64 -11.51
N LEU A 78 6.75 -2.59 -10.63
CA LEU A 78 6.69 -1.56 -9.58
C LEU A 78 7.88 -1.68 -8.63
N TYR A 79 8.22 -2.90 -8.20
CA TYR A 79 9.38 -3.12 -7.34
C TYR A 79 10.70 -2.68 -7.98
N GLN A 80 10.90 -2.97 -9.27
CA GLN A 80 12.16 -2.68 -9.95
C GLN A 80 12.32 -1.21 -10.33
N PHE A 81 11.24 -0.56 -10.77
CA PHE A 81 11.36 0.70 -11.51
C PHE A 81 10.57 1.85 -10.90
N ALA A 82 9.57 1.58 -10.06
CA ALA A 82 8.75 2.66 -9.51
C ALA A 82 9.48 3.36 -8.35
N GLN A 83 9.45 4.68 -8.40
CA GLN A 83 9.97 5.54 -7.35
C GLN A 83 8.81 6.31 -6.71
N ALA A 84 8.86 6.44 -5.39
CA ALA A 84 7.95 7.29 -4.64
C ALA A 84 8.16 8.76 -5.05
N ALA A 85 7.09 9.43 -5.43
CA ALA A 85 7.06 10.86 -5.69
C ALA A 85 7.16 11.67 -4.38
N MET A 86 6.75 11.08 -3.26
CA MET A 86 6.83 11.70 -1.93
C MET A 86 7.10 10.70 -0.82
N GLU A 87 7.57 11.20 0.32
CA GLU A 87 7.79 10.38 1.50
C GLU A 87 6.48 9.72 1.99
N GLY A 88 6.56 8.42 2.27
CA GLY A 88 5.42 7.62 2.73
C GLY A 88 4.41 7.28 1.64
N GLU A 89 4.77 7.36 0.36
CA GLU A 89 3.98 6.80 -0.74
C GLU A 89 4.14 5.27 -0.78
N GLU A 90 3.04 4.56 -1.02
CA GLU A 90 2.96 3.11 -1.10
C GLU A 90 2.06 2.71 -2.26
N ALA A 91 2.45 1.67 -3.01
CA ALA A 91 1.52 0.99 -3.91
C ALA A 91 0.57 0.10 -3.09
N VAL A 92 -0.73 0.43 -3.07
CA VAL A 92 -1.73 -0.35 -2.34
C VAL A 92 -2.30 -1.45 -3.23
N ILE A 93 -2.28 -2.69 -2.76
CA ILE A 93 -2.71 -3.88 -3.50
C ILE A 93 -3.98 -4.45 -2.86
N LEU A 94 -5.01 -4.70 -3.66
CA LEU A 94 -6.06 -5.65 -3.33
C LEU A 94 -5.46 -7.05 -3.47
N SER A 95 -5.06 -7.64 -2.35
CA SER A 95 -4.41 -8.97 -2.34
C SER A 95 -5.39 -10.08 -2.69
N LYS A 96 -6.58 -10.05 -2.08
CA LYS A 96 -7.64 -11.06 -2.25
C LYS A 96 -8.99 -10.49 -1.82
N VAL A 97 -10.07 -11.10 -2.31
CA VAL A 97 -11.43 -10.89 -1.80
C VAL A 97 -11.86 -12.10 -0.97
N LEU A 98 -12.38 -11.85 0.23
CA LEU A 98 -13.10 -12.83 1.04
C LEU A 98 -14.55 -12.91 0.56
N PRO A 99 -14.99 -14.02 -0.05
CA PRO A 99 -16.34 -14.12 -0.61
C PRO A 99 -17.45 -13.78 0.39
N ALA A 100 -18.33 -12.88 0.00
CA ALA A 100 -19.52 -12.47 0.74
C ALA A 100 -20.59 -12.00 -0.25
N GLU A 101 -21.82 -11.80 0.24
CA GLU A 101 -22.92 -11.36 -0.61
C GLU A 101 -22.69 -9.92 -1.12
N VAL A 102 -22.24 -9.01 -0.25
CA VAL A 102 -21.94 -7.61 -0.61
C VAL A 102 -20.90 -7.45 -1.71
N ASN A 103 -19.98 -8.42 -1.87
CA ASN A 103 -18.90 -8.38 -2.86
C ASN A 103 -19.07 -9.41 -3.99
N SER A 104 -20.30 -9.91 -4.19
CA SER A 104 -20.65 -10.81 -5.28
C SER A 104 -20.25 -10.23 -6.64
N GLY A 105 -19.63 -11.06 -7.48
CA GLY A 105 -19.07 -10.66 -8.77
C GLY A 105 -17.61 -10.22 -8.74
N TYR A 106 -17.01 -10.03 -7.56
CA TYR A 106 -15.60 -9.61 -7.41
C TYR A 106 -14.69 -10.68 -6.78
N HIS A 107 -15.19 -11.88 -6.50
CA HIS A 107 -14.48 -12.92 -5.72
C HIS A 107 -13.14 -13.36 -6.35
N GLU A 108 -13.06 -13.34 -7.67
CA GLU A 108 -11.85 -13.72 -8.43
C GLU A 108 -10.79 -12.61 -8.46
N TYR A 109 -11.09 -11.40 -7.96
CA TYR A 109 -10.15 -10.30 -8.01
C TYR A 109 -9.03 -10.49 -6.97
N ARG A 110 -7.80 -10.34 -7.41
CA ARG A 110 -6.59 -10.52 -6.61
C ARG A 110 -5.41 -9.81 -7.26
N ASP A 111 -4.42 -9.47 -6.46
CA ASP A 111 -3.15 -8.90 -6.89
C ASP A 111 -3.30 -7.63 -7.76
N LEU A 112 -4.34 -6.83 -7.51
CA LEU A 112 -4.65 -5.59 -8.24
C LEU A 112 -4.12 -4.37 -7.50
N ARG A 113 -3.40 -3.47 -8.17
CA ARG A 113 -3.03 -2.18 -7.57
C ARG A 113 -4.22 -1.25 -7.58
N ILE A 114 -4.63 -0.79 -6.41
CA ILE A 114 -5.67 0.22 -6.23
C ILE A 114 -5.04 1.60 -6.32
N VAL A 115 -5.63 2.47 -7.13
CA VAL A 115 -5.14 3.84 -7.38
C VAL A 115 -6.10 4.91 -6.90
N SER A 116 -7.40 4.61 -6.78
CA SER A 116 -8.37 5.59 -6.31
C SER A 116 -9.52 4.99 -5.49
N VAL A 117 -10.07 5.82 -4.61
CA VAL A 117 -11.33 5.57 -3.89
C VAL A 117 -12.29 6.70 -4.20
N ASN A 118 -13.47 6.40 -4.74
CA ASN A 118 -14.45 7.40 -5.19
C ASN A 118 -13.85 8.46 -6.12
N GLY A 119 -12.96 8.03 -7.03
CA GLY A 119 -12.25 8.91 -7.97
C GLY A 119 -11.13 9.76 -7.35
N ARG A 120 -10.90 9.68 -6.03
CA ARG A 120 -9.79 10.38 -5.35
C ARG A 120 -8.56 9.49 -5.31
N GLN A 121 -7.45 9.96 -5.87
CA GLN A 121 -6.18 9.24 -5.88
C GLN A 121 -5.68 8.95 -4.46
N ILE A 122 -5.21 7.72 -4.25
CA ILE A 122 -4.58 7.31 -2.99
C ILE A 122 -3.06 7.28 -3.14
N ARG A 123 -2.35 7.69 -2.08
CA ARG A 123 -0.89 7.64 -2.02
C ARG A 123 -0.36 6.51 -1.15
N ASN A 124 -1.18 5.97 -0.24
CA ASN A 124 -0.79 4.91 0.68
C ASN A 124 -2.01 4.25 1.34
N LEU A 125 -1.78 3.16 2.08
CA LEU A 125 -2.86 2.41 2.72
C LEU A 125 -3.61 3.26 3.76
N GLN A 126 -2.90 4.11 4.50
CA GLN A 126 -3.51 5.02 5.47
C GLN A 126 -4.49 6.01 4.82
N GLN A 127 -4.18 6.50 3.61
CA GLN A 127 -5.09 7.37 2.87
C GLN A 127 -6.31 6.60 2.37
N LEU A 128 -6.15 5.36 1.90
CA LEU A 128 -7.28 4.51 1.53
C LEU A 128 -8.26 4.38 2.72
N ILE A 129 -7.77 4.02 3.91
CA ILE A 129 -8.58 3.88 5.13
C ILE A 129 -9.33 5.19 5.42
N ARG A 130 -8.62 6.33 5.43
CA ARG A 130 -9.24 7.64 5.67
C ARG A 130 -10.33 7.98 4.67
N LEU A 131 -10.22 7.59 3.40
CA LEU A 131 -11.25 7.84 2.38
C LEU A 131 -12.46 6.91 2.54
N VAL A 132 -12.22 5.68 3.00
CA VAL A 132 -13.28 4.72 3.31
C VAL A 132 -14.10 5.19 4.51
N GLU A 133 -13.43 5.62 5.58
CA GLU A 133 -14.05 6.02 6.86
C GLU A 133 -14.63 7.45 6.86
N GLN A 134 -14.34 8.25 5.84
CA GLN A 134 -14.95 9.58 5.71
C GLN A 134 -16.47 9.48 5.61
N PRO A 135 -17.22 10.44 6.20
CA PRO A 135 -18.66 10.51 6.08
C PRO A 135 -19.09 10.38 4.60
N PRO A 136 -19.98 9.43 4.27
CA PRO A 136 -20.28 9.12 2.90
C PRO A 136 -21.04 10.26 2.23
N SER A 137 -20.61 10.65 1.04
CA SER A 137 -21.37 11.55 0.16
C SER A 137 -22.31 10.78 -0.79
N LYS A 138 -22.16 9.47 -0.89
CA LYS A 138 -22.91 8.55 -1.76
C LYS A 138 -23.14 7.22 -1.04
N PRO A 139 -24.22 6.48 -1.36
CA PRO A 139 -24.47 5.16 -0.77
C PRO A 139 -23.41 4.13 -1.15
N ASN A 140 -22.82 4.27 -2.34
CA ASN A 140 -21.79 3.35 -2.84
C ASN A 140 -20.37 3.89 -2.60
N ILE A 141 -19.44 2.97 -2.43
CA ILE A 141 -17.99 3.22 -2.48
C ILE A 141 -17.38 2.48 -3.67
N GLU A 142 -16.58 3.20 -4.47
CA GLU A 142 -15.87 2.68 -5.63
C GLU A 142 -14.37 2.60 -5.34
N PHE A 143 -13.76 1.45 -5.60
CA PHE A 143 -12.32 1.25 -5.65
C PHE A 143 -11.91 1.02 -7.10
N GLN A 144 -10.93 1.79 -7.59
CA GLN A 144 -10.43 1.67 -8.95
C GLN A 144 -9.00 1.15 -8.96
N SER A 145 -8.72 0.18 -9.83
CA SER A 145 -7.39 -0.34 -10.10
C SER A 145 -6.63 0.45 -11.17
N ASP A 146 -5.31 0.29 -11.22
CA ASP A 146 -4.45 0.82 -12.29
C ASP A 146 -4.77 0.25 -13.69
N LEU A 147 -5.40 -0.93 -13.76
CA LEU A 147 -5.92 -1.53 -14.98
C LEU A 147 -7.30 -1.00 -15.40
N GLY A 148 -7.87 -0.04 -14.66
CA GLY A 148 -9.18 0.55 -14.94
C GLY A 148 -10.37 -0.28 -14.44
N LEU A 149 -10.14 -1.46 -13.84
CA LEU A 149 -11.20 -2.24 -13.19
C LEU A 149 -11.74 -1.49 -11.97
N LYS A 150 -13.05 -1.62 -11.75
CA LYS A 150 -13.77 -0.95 -10.65
C LYS A 150 -14.51 -1.97 -9.81
N ILE A 151 -14.43 -1.79 -8.49
CA ILE A 151 -15.20 -2.54 -7.50
C ILE A 151 -16.11 -1.54 -6.81
N VAL A 152 -17.42 -1.77 -6.88
CA VAL A 152 -18.42 -0.90 -6.27
C VAL A 152 -19.19 -1.70 -5.22
N LEU A 153 -19.16 -1.22 -3.98
CA LEU A 153 -19.86 -1.82 -2.84
C LEU A 153 -20.87 -0.83 -2.26
N ASP A 154 -22.01 -1.35 -1.80
CA ASP A 154 -22.98 -0.59 -1.00
C ASP A 154 -22.47 -0.45 0.44
N ARG A 155 -22.38 0.78 0.96
CA ARG A 155 -21.81 1.05 2.28
C ARG A 155 -22.68 0.56 3.43
N GLU A 156 -24.01 0.62 3.29
CA GLU A 156 -24.93 0.15 4.31
C GLU A 156 -24.81 -1.37 4.47
N ARG A 157 -24.79 -2.08 3.33
CA ARG A 157 -24.55 -3.53 3.31
C ARG A 157 -23.20 -3.93 3.86
N VAL A 158 -22.13 -3.21 3.52
CA VAL A 158 -20.82 -3.47 4.14
C VAL A 158 -20.91 -3.28 5.66
N GLY A 159 -21.59 -2.23 6.12
CA GLY A 159 -21.80 -1.98 7.56
C GLY A 159 -22.53 -3.13 8.27
N SER A 160 -23.52 -3.75 7.62
CA SER A 160 -24.25 -4.89 8.19
C SER A 160 -23.52 -6.22 8.09
N GLU A 161 -22.73 -6.47 7.04
CA GLU A 161 -22.11 -7.77 6.76
C GLU A 161 -20.66 -7.87 7.29
N GLN A 162 -19.95 -6.75 7.51
CA GLN A 162 -18.51 -6.75 7.84
C GLN A 162 -18.15 -7.66 9.03
N ALA A 163 -18.92 -7.59 10.12
CA ALA A 163 -18.63 -8.39 11.32
C ALA A 163 -18.77 -9.90 11.05
N GLU A 164 -19.81 -10.29 10.32
CA GLU A 164 -20.07 -11.68 9.92
C GLU A 164 -18.98 -12.20 8.97
N ILE A 165 -18.54 -11.38 8.01
CA ILE A 165 -17.43 -11.73 7.10
C ILE A 165 -16.17 -12.05 7.92
N LEU A 166 -15.77 -11.16 8.84
CA LEU A 166 -14.58 -11.38 9.66
C LEU A 166 -14.70 -12.64 10.52
N GLN A 167 -15.88 -12.89 11.11
CA GLN A 167 -16.14 -14.09 11.90
C GLN A 167 -16.04 -15.37 11.06
N THR A 168 -16.67 -15.38 9.88
CA THR A 168 -16.68 -16.53 8.96
C THR A 168 -15.27 -16.96 8.57
N TYR A 169 -14.39 -16.00 8.32
CA TYR A 169 -13.00 -16.26 7.93
C TYR A 169 -12.01 -16.27 9.11
N SER A 170 -12.50 -16.25 10.35
CA SER A 170 -11.67 -16.25 11.57
C SER A 170 -10.63 -15.12 11.61
N VAL A 171 -11.00 -13.96 11.07
CA VAL A 171 -10.14 -12.78 11.06
C VAL A 171 -10.46 -11.94 12.31
N PRO A 172 -9.49 -11.72 13.22
CA PRO A 172 -9.77 -11.10 14.52
C PRO A 172 -10.10 -9.61 14.45
N ALA A 173 -9.67 -8.92 13.40
CA ALA A 173 -9.91 -7.50 13.22
C ALA A 173 -9.82 -7.11 11.74
N ASP A 174 -10.57 -6.08 11.37
CA ASP A 174 -10.59 -5.49 10.03
C ASP A 174 -9.23 -4.95 9.58
N ARG A 175 -8.31 -4.64 10.51
CA ARG A 175 -7.00 -4.09 10.18
C ARG A 175 -5.90 -4.61 11.09
N SER A 176 -4.68 -4.57 10.57
CA SER A 176 -3.47 -4.88 11.34
C SER A 176 -3.30 -4.00 12.58
N GLU A 177 -2.54 -4.48 13.56
CA GLU A 177 -2.36 -3.81 14.85
C GLU A 177 -1.75 -2.41 14.73
N SER A 178 -0.74 -2.23 13.88
CA SER A 178 -0.10 -0.93 13.61
C SER A 178 -1.08 0.13 13.11
N LEU A 179 -2.12 -0.28 12.37
CA LEU A 179 -3.17 0.59 11.87
C LEU A 179 -4.28 0.86 12.88
N ARG A 180 -4.37 0.08 13.97
CA ARG A 180 -5.24 0.36 15.12
C ARG A 180 -4.58 1.34 16.09
N GLN A 181 -3.27 1.14 16.34
CA GLN A 181 -2.50 1.99 17.25
C GLN A 181 -2.33 3.43 16.73
N THR A 182 -2.31 3.64 15.41
CA THR A 182 -2.26 4.99 14.82
C THR A 182 -3.51 5.84 15.10
N ALA A 183 -4.63 5.25 15.52
CA ALA A 183 -5.80 5.98 16.02
C ALA A 183 -5.63 6.43 17.49
N THR A 184 -4.64 5.89 18.21
CA THR A 184 -4.44 6.06 19.65
C THR A 184 -3.01 6.53 19.96
N GLY A 185 -2.47 7.50 19.20
CA GLY A 185 -1.19 8.14 19.53
C GLY A 185 0.04 7.21 19.41
N PRO A 186 1.25 7.74 19.15
CA PRO A 186 2.44 6.92 19.08
C PRO A 186 2.85 6.42 20.47
N GLN A 187 2.85 5.10 20.70
CA GLN A 187 3.62 4.48 21.78
C GLN A 187 5.08 4.33 21.34
N PRO A 188 6.05 4.65 22.22
CA PRO A 188 7.47 4.52 21.90
C PRO A 188 7.88 3.05 21.78
N LEU A 189 8.67 2.75 20.76
CA LEU A 189 9.32 1.45 20.55
C LEU A 189 10.35 1.22 21.67
N THR A 190 10.09 0.22 22.52
CA THR A 190 11.08 -0.30 23.46
C THR A 190 12.09 -1.13 22.69
N VAL A 191 13.31 -0.61 22.53
CA VAL A 191 14.44 -1.39 22.02
C VAL A 191 14.86 -2.36 23.12
N GLY A 192 14.66 -3.66 22.87
CA GLY A 192 15.23 -4.72 23.68
C GLY A 192 16.76 -4.63 23.63
N LYS A 193 17.39 -4.56 24.80
CA LYS A 193 18.83 -4.72 24.94
C LYS A 193 19.16 -6.20 24.88
N GLU A 194 20.06 -6.58 23.98
CA GLU A 194 21.06 -7.62 24.24
C GLU A 194 22.42 -6.93 24.42
#